data_AF-R2RDL7-F1
#
_entry.id   AF-R2RDL7-F1
#
_cell.length_a   1.000
_cell.length_b   1.000
_cell.length_c   1.000
_cell.angle_alpha   90.00
_cell.angle_beta   90.00
_cell.angle_gamma   90.00
#
_symmetry.space_group_name_H-M   'P 1'
#
loop_
_entity.id
_entity.type
_entity.pdbx_description
1 polymer ?
#
loop_
_entity_poly.entity_id
_entity_poly.type
_entity_poly.pdbx_seq_one_letter_code
_entity_poly.pdbx_strand_id
1 'polypeptide(L)' 'MNWFDKYKNDFEFKSYVLSKKTGITRSILEFLEDSKDGSNVKFGTLILLAEVGGKPLADLVK' A
#
# COMPACT_ATOMS: atom_id res chain seq x y z
N MET A 1 -11.42 -6.84 -7.23
CA MET A 1 -10.06 -6.34 -6.92
C MET A 1 -10.22 -5.35 -5.77
N ASN A 2 -9.59 -5.60 -4.62
CA ASN A 2 -9.68 -4.66 -3.50
C ASN A 2 -8.79 -3.42 -3.79
N TRP A 3 -8.86 -2.41 -2.92
CA TRP A 3 -8.08 -1.19 -3.08
C TRP A 3 -6.56 -1.44 -3.05
N PHE A 4 -6.10 -2.44 -2.29
CA PHE A 4 -4.68 -2.76 -2.14
C PHE A 4 -4.13 -3.52 -3.37
N ASP A 5 -4.94 -4.36 -4.01
CA ASP A 5 -4.66 -4.98 -5.28
C ASP A 5 -4.60 -3.94 -6.40
N LYS A 6 -5.50 -2.93 -6.35
CA LYS A 6 -5.42 -1.78 -7.24
C LYS A 6 -4.12 -1.01 -7.06
N TYR A 7 -3.76 -0.72 -5.82
CA TYR A 7 -2.45 -0.12 -5.50
C TYR A 7 -1.28 -0.97 -6.04
N LYS A 8 -1.27 -2.29 -5.81
CA LYS A 8 -0.21 -3.18 -6.33
C LYS A 8 -0.11 -3.11 -7.85
N ASN A 9 -1.24 -3.07 -8.57
CA ASN A 9 -1.27 -2.99 -10.02
C ASN A 9 -0.85 -1.61 -10.55
N ASP A 10 -1.34 -0.53 -9.95
CA ASP A 10 -1.05 0.85 -10.38
C ASP A 10 0.45 1.19 -10.27
N PHE A 11 1.18 0.48 -9.39
CA PHE A 11 2.60 0.69 -9.15
C PHE A 11 3.48 -0.54 -9.46
N GLU A 12 2.92 -1.53 -10.17
CA GLU A 12 3.61 -2.76 -10.61
C GLU A 12 4.35 -3.51 -9.48
N PHE A 13 3.80 -3.48 -8.26
CA PHE A 13 4.39 -4.18 -7.13
C PHE A 13 4.04 -5.66 -7.14
N LYS A 14 5.08 -6.51 -7.15
CA LYS A 14 4.93 -7.92 -6.73
C LYS A 14 4.75 -7.95 -5.20
N SER A 15 3.77 -8.69 -4.68
CA SER A 15 3.43 -8.71 -3.24
C SER A 15 4.63 -8.92 -2.32
N TYR A 16 5.63 -9.71 -2.73
CA TYR A 16 6.84 -9.98 -1.94
C TYR A 16 7.81 -8.78 -1.85
N VAL A 17 7.74 -7.81 -2.76
CA VAL A 17 8.65 -6.67 -2.83
C VAL A 17 8.21 -5.56 -1.87
N LEU A 18 6.91 -5.47 -1.58
CA LEU A 18 6.35 -4.43 -0.73
C LEU A 18 6.86 -4.52 0.71
N SER A 19 6.95 -5.71 1.32
CA SER A 19 7.45 -5.82 2.70
C SER A 19 8.90 -5.34 2.83
N LYS A 20 9.74 -5.67 1.85
CA LYS A 20 11.15 -5.25 1.83
C LYS A 20 11.32 -3.75 1.60
N LYS A 21 10.49 -3.16 0.74
CA LYS A 21 10.60 -1.72 0.40
C LYS A 21 9.95 -0.82 1.43
N THR A 22 8.84 -1.24 2.02
CA THR A 22 8.05 -0.41 2.96
C THR A 22 8.45 -0.61 4.43
N GLY A 23 9.12 -1.73 4.75
CA GLY A 23 9.34 -2.14 6.14
C GLY A 23 8.08 -2.60 6.87
N ILE A 24 6.94 -2.66 6.18
CA ILE A 24 5.68 -3.13 6.73
C ILE A 24 5.76 -4.65 6.94
N THR A 25 5.33 -5.10 8.12
CA THR A 25 5.34 -6.53 8.46
C THR A 25 4.36 -7.30 7.59
N ARG A 26 4.66 -8.59 7.38
CA ARG A 26 3.82 -9.47 6.56
C ARG A 26 2.36 -9.53 7.06
N SER A 27 2.15 -9.58 8.37
CA SER A 27 0.81 -9.58 8.98
C SER A 27 -0.01 -8.33 8.64
N ILE A 28 0.63 -7.15 8.56
CA ILE A 28 -0.07 -5.93 8.14
C ILE A 28 -0.39 -6.01 6.65
N LEU A 29 0.52 -6.50 5.81
CA LEU A 29 0.24 -6.66 4.37
C LEU A 29 -0.91 -7.64 4.12
N GLU A 30 -0.96 -8.76 4.83
CA GLU A 30 -2.07 -9.73 4.77
C GLU A 30 -3.39 -9.06 5.18
N PHE A 31 -3.38 -8.23 6.23
CA PHE A 31 -4.55 -7.42 6.60
C PHE A 31 -4.97 -6.44 5.47
N LEU A 32 -4.03 -5.83 4.74
CA LEU A 32 -4.36 -4.95 3.61
C LEU A 32 -4.92 -5.74 2.41
N GLU A 33 -4.42 -6.96 2.18
CA GLU A 33 -4.93 -7.88 1.15
C GLU A 33 -6.34 -8.38 1.44
N ASP A 34 -6.72 -8.51 2.71
CA ASP A 34 -8.08 -8.91 3.09
C ASP A 34 -9.03 -7.71 3.30
N SER A 35 -8.51 -6.47 3.31
CA SER A 35 -9.32 -5.29 3.57
C SER A 35 -10.18 -4.90 2.37
N LYS A 36 -11.49 -4.71 2.63
CA LYS A 36 -12.45 -4.26 1.62
C LYS A 36 -12.24 -2.80 1.20
N ASP A 37 -11.80 -1.96 2.12
CA ASP A 37 -11.57 -0.53 1.89
C ASP A 37 -10.33 -0.02 2.65
N GLY A 38 -9.77 1.09 2.17
CA GLY A 38 -8.58 1.71 2.76
C GLY A 38 -8.87 2.56 4.01
N SER A 39 -10.13 2.69 4.43
CA SER A 39 -10.54 3.69 5.44
C SER A 39 -9.99 3.40 6.83
N ASN A 40 -9.78 2.12 7.16
CA ASN A 40 -9.24 1.67 8.43
C ASN A 40 -7.71 1.49 8.43
N VAL A 41 -7.04 1.86 7.33
CA VAL A 41 -5.58 1.77 7.24
C VAL A 41 -4.97 2.93 7.98
N LYS A 42 -4.01 2.63 8.86
CA LYS A 42 -3.27 3.68 9.59
C LYS A 42 -2.59 4.62 8.61
N PHE A 43 -2.65 5.91 8.90
CA PHE A 43 -2.07 6.95 8.06
C PHE A 43 -0.57 6.74 7.79
N GLY A 44 0.20 6.28 8.79
CA GLY A 44 1.62 5.94 8.61
C GLY A 44 1.86 4.81 7.59
N THR A 45 0.96 3.83 7.52
CA THR A 45 1.02 2.77 6.51
C THR A 45 0.81 3.34 5.11
N LEU A 46 -0.14 4.26 4.95
CA LEU A 46 -0.39 4.94 3.67
C LEU A 46 0.82 5.77 3.20
N ILE A 47 1.52 6.43 4.12
CA ILE A 47 2.76 7.17 3.81
C ILE A 47 3.85 6.23 3.29
N LEU A 48 4.10 5.11 3.98
CA LEU A 48 5.13 4.15 3.56
C LEU A 48 4.82 3.53 2.19
N LEU A 49 3.55 3.31 1.89
CA LEU A 49 3.11 2.87 0.55
C LEU A 49 3.36 3.97 -0.49
N ALA A 50 3.02 5.22 -0.19
CA ALA A 50 3.26 6.38 -1.06
C ALA A 50 4.75 6.56 -1.41
N GLU A 51 5.62 6.50 -0.41
CA GLU A 51 7.08 6.62 -0.56
C GLU A 51 7.63 5.54 -1.50
N VAL A 52 7.17 4.30 -1.33
CA VAL A 52 7.62 3.17 -2.14
C VAL A 52 7.08 3.24 -3.57
N GLY A 53 5.87 3.78 -3.75
CA GLY A 53 5.27 4.11 -5.05
C GLY A 53 5.99 5.23 -5.81
N GLY A 54 6.95 5.92 -5.17
CA GLY A 54 7.69 7.02 -5.77
C GLY A 54 6.83 8.22 -6.14
N LYS A 55 5.61 8.33 -5.58
CA LYS A 55 4.71 9.45 -5.84
C LYS A 55 4.80 10.49 -4.73
N PRO A 56 4.90 11.78 -5.08
CA PRO A 56 4.65 12.86 -4.15
C PRO A 56 3.28 12.67 -3.50
N LEU A 57 3.19 12.88 -2.18
CA LEU A 57 1.93 12.74 -1.43
C LEU A 57 0.79 13.59 -2.05
N ALA A 58 1.13 14.72 -2.67
CA ALA A 58 0.21 15.59 -3.39
C ALA A 58 -0.52 14.91 -4.58
N ASP A 59 0.10 13.91 -5.20
CA ASP A 59 -0.47 13.17 -6.34
C ASP A 59 -1.42 12.04 -5.92
N LEU A 60 -1.57 11.80 -4.61
CA LEU A 60 -2.44 10.77 -4.04
C LEU A 60 -3.78 11.32 -3.52
N VAL A 61 -3.96 12.65 -3.49
CA VAL A 61 -5.13 13.33 -2.89
C VAL A 61 -6.10 13.86 -3.96
N LYS A 62 -5.82 13.66 -5.24
CA LYS A 62 -6.66 14.14 -6.36
C LYS A 62 -7.74 13.16 -6.78
#